data_AF-X1HV62-F1
#
_entry.id   AF-X1HV62-F1
#
_cell.length_a   1.000
_cell.length_b   1.000
_cell.length_c   1.000
_cell.angle_alpha   90.00
_cell.angle_beta   90.00
_cell.angle_gamma   90.00
#
_symmetry.space_group_name_H-M   'P 1'
#
loop_
_entity.id
_entity.type
_entity.pdbx_description
1 polymer ?
#
loop_
_entity_poly.entity_id
_entity_poly.type
_entity_poly.pdbx_seq_one_letter_code
_entity_poly.pdbx_strand_id
1 'polypeptide(L)'
;NAPILLKAKKKEFTRIKVAIKELIERILVIIKKVPIIDDLPDFYKELASLLVDVDELKLTLGKLNGILPVLSKLEREHSKKLSQIETPKDADRIRRAAFGRVSSIIRKQNKNLEYLNSVRGRLKEIPSLDYTTHCIVVAGYPNVGKSSIVKNISTNKKLKFKNTHSQQKNYH
;
A
#
# COMPACT_ATOMS: atom_id res chain seq x y z
N ASN A 1 37.58 -3.84 -29.29
CA ASN A 1 36.14 -3.44 -29.31
C ASN A 1 35.20 -4.44 -28.63
N ALA A 2 35.31 -5.75 -28.87
CA ALA A 2 34.48 -6.78 -28.22
C ALA A 2 34.39 -6.74 -26.67
N PRO A 3 35.47 -6.51 -25.89
CA PRO A 3 35.38 -6.48 -24.42
C PRO A 3 34.58 -5.29 -23.87
N ILE A 4 34.60 -4.14 -24.56
CA ILE A 4 33.85 -2.94 -24.16
C ILE A 4 32.34 -3.17 -24.34
N LEU A 5 31.95 -3.78 -25.46
CA LEU A 5 30.55 -4.12 -25.74
C LEU A 5 29.99 -5.12 -24.72
N LEU A 6 30.74 -6.17 -24.40
CA LEU A 6 30.32 -7.16 -23.41
C LEU A 6 30.16 -6.54 -22.02
N LYS A 7 31.09 -5.67 -21.61
CA LYS A 7 31.01 -4.94 -20.34
C LYS A 7 29.79 -4.03 -20.30
N ALA A 8 29.48 -3.32 -21.39
CA ALA A 8 28.29 -2.48 -21.50
C ALA A 8 26.99 -3.30 -21.41
N LYS A 9 26.89 -4.40 -22.16
CA LYS A 9 25.75 -5.34 -22.09
C LYS A 9 25.54 -5.83 -20.65
N LYS A 10 26.58 -6.37 -20.01
CA LYS A 10 26.46 -6.91 -18.64
C LYS A 10 26.05 -5.82 -17.64
N LYS A 11 26.68 -4.66 -17.70
CA LYS A 11 26.42 -3.53 -16.79
C LYS A 11 24.96 -3.05 -16.88
N GLU A 12 24.47 -2.78 -18.09
CA GLU A 12 23.12 -2.23 -18.27
C GLU A 12 22.05 -3.30 -18.03
N PHE A 13 22.32 -4.57 -18.36
CA PHE A 13 21.47 -5.71 -17.98
C PHE A 13 21.27 -5.77 -16.47
N THR A 14 22.37 -5.77 -15.70
CA THR A 14 22.31 -5.83 -14.24
C THR A 14 21.52 -4.66 -13.67
N ARG A 15 21.71 -3.45 -14.20
CA ARG A 15 20.95 -2.26 -13.76
C ARG A 15 19.45 -2.40 -13.97
N ILE A 16 19.02 -2.85 -15.14
CA ILE A 16 17.60 -3.06 -15.46
C ILE A 16 17.03 -4.14 -14.55
N LYS A 17 17.70 -5.29 -14.47
CA LYS A 17 17.26 -6.44 -13.69
C LYS A 17 17.12 -6.12 -12.21
N VAL A 18 18.15 -5.52 -11.60
CA VAL A 18 18.13 -5.18 -10.16
C VAL A 18 17.04 -4.16 -9.86
N ALA A 19 16.89 -3.11 -10.68
CA ALA A 19 15.88 -2.09 -10.45
C ALA A 19 14.44 -2.64 -10.53
N ILE A 20 14.15 -3.47 -11.54
CA ILE A 20 12.81 -4.07 -11.69
C ILE A 20 12.54 -5.08 -10.56
N LYS A 21 13.53 -5.93 -10.22
CA LYS A 21 13.40 -6.90 -9.14
C LYS A 21 13.10 -6.22 -7.80
N GLU A 22 13.87 -5.19 -7.45
CA GLU A 22 13.65 -4.40 -6.23
C GLU A 22 12.25 -3.77 -6.19
N LEU A 23 11.78 -3.23 -7.33
CA LEU A 23 10.44 -2.65 -7.41
C LEU A 23 9.34 -3.70 -7.20
N ILE A 24 9.47 -4.87 -7.84
CA ILE A 24 8.54 -6.00 -7.66
C ILE A 24 8.49 -6.42 -6.19
N GLU A 25 9.64 -6.60 -5.55
CA GLU A 25 9.74 -6.98 -4.14
C GLU A 25 9.08 -5.94 -3.22
N ARG A 26 9.33 -4.64 -3.45
CA ARG A 26 8.68 -3.56 -2.68
C ARG A 26 7.16 -3.54 -2.84
N ILE A 27 6.65 -3.70 -4.06
CA ILE A 27 5.21 -3.74 -4.30
C ILE A 27 4.58 -4.94 -3.60
N LEU A 28 5.23 -6.11 -3.67
CA LEU A 28 4.78 -7.31 -2.95
C LEU A 28 4.74 -7.10 -1.43
N VAL A 29 5.76 -6.43 -0.87
CA VAL A 29 5.77 -6.08 0.56
C VAL A 29 4.61 -5.15 0.91
N ILE A 30 4.28 -4.17 0.06
CA ILE A 30 3.13 -3.28 0.28
C ILE A 30 1.83 -4.09 0.31
N ILE A 31 1.62 -4.95 -0.70
CA ILE A 31 0.41 -5.79 -0.79
C ILE A 31 0.28 -6.69 0.45
N LYS A 32 1.35 -7.36 0.86
CA LYS A 32 1.35 -8.28 2.01
C LYS A 32 1.13 -7.60 3.36
N LYS A 33 1.45 -6.29 3.47
CA LYS A 33 1.28 -5.54 4.73
C LYS A 33 -0.15 -5.10 4.98
N VAL A 34 -1.01 -5.12 3.97
CA VAL A 34 -2.42 -4.78 4.12
C VAL A 34 -3.16 -6.03 4.60
N PRO A 35 -3.91 -5.95 5.72
CA PRO A 35 -4.66 -7.10 6.22
C PRO A 35 -5.78 -7.48 5.24
N ILE A 36 -6.04 -8.78 5.11
CA ILE A 36 -7.23 -9.28 4.45
C ILE A 36 -8.40 -9.09 5.43
N ILE A 37 -9.28 -8.13 5.12
CA ILE A 37 -10.35 -7.72 6.04
C ILE A 37 -11.30 -8.89 6.34
N ASP A 38 -11.57 -9.75 5.36
CA ASP A 38 -12.46 -10.91 5.52
C ASP A 38 -11.92 -11.97 6.49
N ASP A 39 -10.60 -12.01 6.70
CA ASP A 39 -9.93 -12.97 7.59
C ASP A 39 -9.80 -12.44 9.03
N LEU A 40 -10.21 -11.19 9.28
CA LEU A 40 -10.21 -10.61 10.62
C LEU A 40 -11.34 -11.22 11.47
N PRO A 41 -11.18 -11.27 12.81
CA PRO A 41 -12.28 -11.58 13.72
C PRO A 41 -13.46 -10.64 13.49
N ASP A 42 -14.69 -11.13 13.66
CA ASP A 42 -15.91 -10.43 13.23
C ASP A 42 -16.02 -9.01 13.76
N PHE A 43 -15.68 -8.77 15.03
CA PHE A 43 -15.66 -7.41 15.59
C PHE A 43 -14.69 -6.47 14.85
N TYR A 44 -13.47 -6.92 14.57
CA TYR A 44 -12.48 -6.11 13.85
C TYR A 44 -12.85 -5.91 12.39
N LYS A 45 -13.48 -6.92 11.77
CA LYS A 45 -14.00 -6.87 10.40
C LYS A 45 -15.13 -5.85 10.27
N GLU A 46 -16.05 -5.80 11.23
CA GLU A 46 -17.11 -4.79 11.28
C GLU A 46 -16.51 -3.39 11.44
N LEU A 47 -15.60 -3.19 12.41
CA LEU A 47 -14.93 -1.89 12.60
C LEU A 47 -14.14 -1.47 11.35
N ALA A 48 -13.42 -2.39 10.72
CA ALA A 48 -12.69 -2.09 9.50
C ALA A 48 -13.64 -1.70 8.36
N SER A 49 -14.74 -2.43 8.17
CA SER A 49 -15.74 -2.14 7.12
C SER A 49 -16.44 -0.79 7.31
N LEU A 50 -16.56 -0.29 8.54
CA LEU A 50 -17.04 1.09 8.80
C LEU A 50 -16.01 2.16 8.43
N LEU A 51 -14.73 1.80 8.45
CA LEU A 51 -13.62 2.72 8.22
C LEU A 51 -13.04 2.63 6.81
N VAL A 52 -13.28 1.58 6.02
CA VAL A 52 -12.71 1.45 4.69
C VAL A 52 -13.69 0.76 3.75
N ASP A 53 -13.70 1.17 2.49
CA ASP A 53 -14.39 0.42 1.44
C ASP A 53 -13.57 -0.83 1.11
N VAL A 54 -14.09 -2.00 1.48
CA VAL A 54 -13.41 -3.29 1.34
C VAL A 54 -13.25 -3.67 -0.14
N ASP A 55 -14.22 -3.34 -0.99
CA ASP A 55 -14.18 -3.68 -2.41
C ASP A 55 -13.19 -2.79 -3.15
N GLU A 56 -13.17 -1.49 -2.86
CA GLU A 56 -12.16 -0.57 -3.39
C GLU A 56 -10.74 -0.95 -2.93
N LEU A 57 -10.58 -1.41 -1.68
CA LEU A 57 -9.31 -1.93 -1.17
C LEU A 57 -8.84 -3.15 -1.96
N LYS A 58 -9.71 -4.16 -2.13
CA LYS A 58 -9.42 -5.38 -2.91
C LYS A 58 -9.07 -5.03 -4.35
N LEU A 59 -9.87 -4.17 -4.99
CA LEU A 59 -9.63 -3.71 -6.36
C LEU A 59 -8.26 -3.01 -6.48
N THR A 60 -7.91 -2.16 -5.52
CA THR A 60 -6.65 -1.42 -5.53
C THR A 60 -5.43 -2.33 -5.35
N LEU A 61 -5.51 -3.30 -4.43
CA LEU A 61 -4.49 -4.35 -4.29
C LEU A 61 -4.37 -5.19 -5.57
N GLY A 62 -5.50 -5.54 -6.19
CA GLY A 62 -5.54 -6.25 -7.46
C GLY A 62 -4.84 -5.49 -8.59
N LYS A 63 -5.06 -4.17 -8.71
CA LYS A 63 -4.36 -3.30 -9.67
C LYS A 63 -2.84 -3.33 -9.46
N LEU A 64 -2.37 -3.26 -8.21
CA LEU A 64 -0.93 -3.36 -7.91
C LEU A 64 -0.36 -4.75 -8.21
N ASN A 65 -1.09 -5.81 -7.88
CA ASN A 65 -0.67 -7.16 -8.21
C ASN A 65 -0.58 -7.37 -9.74
N GLY A 66 -1.52 -6.77 -10.49
CA GLY A 66 -1.57 -6.83 -11.94
C GLY A 66 -0.37 -6.18 -12.65
N ILE A 67 0.32 -5.22 -12.03
CA ILE A 67 1.53 -4.61 -12.65
C ILE A 67 2.79 -5.47 -12.50
N LEU A 68 2.83 -6.42 -11.56
CA LEU A 68 3.99 -7.29 -11.35
C LEU A 68 4.38 -8.09 -12.60
N PRO A 69 3.47 -8.83 -13.28
CA PRO A 69 3.82 -9.53 -14.52
C PRO A 69 4.21 -8.57 -15.65
N VAL A 70 3.67 -7.34 -15.65
CA VAL A 70 4.04 -6.30 -16.64
C VAL A 70 5.50 -5.87 -16.46
N LEU A 71 5.94 -5.67 -15.23
CA LEU A 71 7.33 -5.35 -14.90
C LEU A 71 8.28 -6.49 -15.28
N SER A 72 7.94 -7.74 -14.97
CA SER A 72 8.73 -8.92 -15.36
C SER A 72 8.80 -9.10 -16.88
N LYS A 73 7.70 -8.84 -17.60
CA LYS A 73 7.69 -8.86 -19.07
C LYS A 73 8.62 -7.78 -19.65
N LEU A 74 8.60 -6.58 -19.08
CA LEU A 74 9.46 -5.48 -19.47
C LEU A 74 10.95 -5.83 -19.27
N GLU A 75 11.32 -6.43 -18.13
CA GLU A 75 12.68 -6.93 -17.91
C GLU A 75 13.12 -7.87 -19.03
N ARG A 76 12.31 -8.90 -19.34
CA ARG A 76 12.61 -9.90 -20.38
C ARG A 76 12.74 -9.26 -21.76
N GLU A 77 11.81 -8.37 -22.13
CA GLU A 77 11.85 -7.66 -23.41
C GLU A 77 13.13 -6.83 -23.58
N HIS A 78 13.47 -6.03 -22.57
CA HIS A 78 14.65 -5.17 -22.65
C HIS A 78 15.95 -5.96 -22.53
N SER A 79 15.97 -7.07 -21.79
CA SER A 79 17.11 -8.00 -21.73
C SER A 79 17.40 -8.63 -23.09
N LYS A 80 16.35 -9.08 -23.81
CA LYS A 80 16.48 -9.62 -25.17
C LYS A 80 17.01 -8.57 -26.16
N LYS A 81 16.51 -7.33 -26.07
CA LYS A 81 17.05 -6.23 -26.90
C LYS A 81 18.52 -5.95 -26.59
N LEU A 82 18.91 -6.01 -25.31
CA LEU A 82 20.29 -5.78 -24.88
C LEU A 82 21.25 -6.88 -25.35
N SER A 83 20.82 -8.14 -25.48
CA SER A 83 21.68 -9.19 -26.04
C SER A 83 22.00 -8.96 -27.51
N GLN A 84 21.11 -8.29 -28.25
CA GLN A 84 21.18 -8.08 -29.70
C GLN A 84 21.92 -6.79 -30.13
N ILE A 85 22.38 -5.95 -29.20
CA ILE A 85 23.07 -4.70 -29.58
C ILE A 85 24.45 -4.95 -30.19
N GLU A 86 24.84 -4.05 -31.08
CA GLU A 86 26.15 -4.03 -31.77
C GLU A 86 27.05 -2.91 -31.25
N THR A 87 26.48 -1.84 -30.69
CA THR A 87 27.26 -0.71 -30.14
C THR A 87 27.01 -0.50 -28.64
N PRO A 88 28.03 -0.04 -27.87
CA PRO A 88 27.83 0.31 -26.45
C PRO A 88 26.82 1.44 -26.23
N LYS A 89 26.65 2.36 -27.20
CA LYS A 89 25.69 3.48 -27.09
C LYS A 89 24.24 2.98 -27.06
N ASP A 90 23.96 1.88 -27.74
CA ASP A 90 22.62 1.28 -27.76
C ASP A 90 22.24 0.68 -26.40
N ALA A 91 23.21 0.18 -25.64
CA ALA A 91 22.98 -0.33 -24.28
C ALA A 91 22.35 0.75 -23.38
N ASP A 92 22.92 1.95 -23.40
CA ASP A 92 22.43 3.08 -22.60
C ASP A 92 21.04 3.54 -23.07
N ARG A 93 20.81 3.58 -24.39
CA ARG A 93 19.50 3.92 -24.97
C ARG A 93 18.42 2.93 -24.51
N ILE A 94 18.72 1.64 -24.54
CA ILE A 94 17.80 0.58 -24.09
C ILE A 94 17.50 0.72 -22.60
N ARG A 95 18.50 0.98 -21.75
CA ARG A 95 18.25 1.22 -20.32
C ARG A 95 17.35 2.43 -20.10
N ARG A 96 17.65 3.57 -20.74
CA ARG A 96 16.82 4.78 -20.61
C ARG A 96 15.37 4.52 -21.02
N ALA A 97 15.16 3.81 -22.12
CA ALA A 97 13.81 3.41 -22.55
C ALA A 97 13.13 2.48 -21.52
N ALA A 98 13.85 1.50 -20.97
CA ALA A 98 13.32 0.60 -19.93
C ALA A 98 12.88 1.39 -18.69
N PHE A 99 13.72 2.28 -18.18
CA PHE A 99 13.42 3.11 -17.00
C PHE A 99 12.29 4.11 -17.26
N GLY A 100 12.20 4.66 -18.47
CA GLY A 100 11.06 5.50 -18.87
C GLY A 100 9.73 4.74 -18.81
N ARG A 101 9.70 3.50 -19.32
CA ARG A 101 8.51 2.64 -19.26
C ARG A 101 8.16 2.24 -17.82
N VAL A 102 9.14 1.82 -17.02
CA VAL A 102 8.95 1.50 -15.59
C VAL A 102 8.36 2.70 -14.86
N SER A 103 8.95 3.88 -15.05
CA SER A 103 8.49 5.11 -14.40
C SER A 103 7.07 5.50 -14.82
N SER A 104 6.70 5.29 -16.08
CA SER A 104 5.32 5.46 -16.56
C SER A 104 4.33 4.50 -15.91
N ILE A 105 4.71 3.21 -15.80
CA ILE A 105 3.87 2.19 -15.12
C ILE A 105 3.62 2.57 -13.67
N ILE A 106 4.68 2.95 -12.92
CA ILE A 106 4.57 3.33 -11.52
C ILE A 106 3.75 4.61 -11.35
N ARG A 107 3.97 5.64 -12.18
CA ARG A 107 3.18 6.88 -12.13
C ARG A 107 1.68 6.66 -12.29
N LYS A 108 1.27 5.71 -13.14
CA LYS A 108 -0.14 5.33 -13.28
C LYS A 108 -0.75 4.74 -12.01
N GLN A 109 0.07 4.24 -11.09
CA GLN A 109 -0.35 3.68 -9.81
C GLN A 109 -0.31 4.69 -8.64
N ASN A 110 0.08 5.96 -8.86
CA ASN A 110 0.21 6.94 -7.77
C ASN A 110 -1.07 7.05 -6.93
N LYS A 111 -2.23 7.19 -7.58
CA LYS A 111 -3.53 7.25 -6.88
C LYS A 111 -3.82 6.00 -6.04
N ASN A 112 -3.45 4.82 -6.55
CA ASN A 112 -3.60 3.56 -5.84
C ASN A 112 -2.70 3.52 -4.59
N LEU A 113 -1.46 3.98 -4.69
CA LEU A 113 -0.52 4.05 -3.57
C LEU A 113 -0.93 5.08 -2.51
N GLU A 114 -1.42 6.24 -2.94
CA GLU A 114 -1.98 7.27 -2.05
C GLU A 114 -3.20 6.75 -1.29
N TYR A 115 -4.10 6.07 -2.00
CA TYR A 115 -5.27 5.41 -1.40
C TYR A 115 -4.86 4.37 -0.35
N LEU A 116 -3.93 3.46 -0.66
CA LEU A 116 -3.47 2.47 0.32
C LEU A 116 -2.81 3.12 1.55
N ASN A 117 -2.14 4.26 1.38
CA ASN A 117 -1.58 5.00 2.49
C ASN A 117 -2.67 5.63 3.38
N SER A 118 -3.77 6.13 2.80
CA SER A 118 -4.90 6.66 3.56
C SER A 118 -5.64 5.56 4.32
N VAL A 119 -5.91 4.42 3.66
CA VAL A 119 -6.48 3.20 4.27
C VAL A 119 -5.66 2.75 5.47
N ARG A 120 -4.33 2.65 5.30
CA ARG A 120 -3.41 2.33 6.41
C ARG A 120 -3.55 3.31 7.58
N GLY A 121 -3.76 4.59 7.32
CA GLY A 121 -4.00 5.60 8.35
C GLY A 121 -5.30 5.36 9.12
N ARG A 122 -6.39 5.06 8.41
CA ARG A 122 -7.72 4.79 8.99
C ARG A 122 -7.75 3.51 9.81
N LEU A 123 -7.17 2.42 9.29
CA LEU A 123 -7.13 1.13 10.00
C LEU A 123 -6.32 1.20 11.31
N LYS A 124 -5.37 2.15 11.44
CA LYS A 124 -4.66 2.39 12.71
C LYS A 124 -5.52 3.00 13.81
N GLU A 125 -6.71 3.52 13.48
CA GLU A 125 -7.64 4.08 14.47
C GLU A 125 -8.44 2.99 15.19
N ILE A 126 -8.44 1.75 14.67
CA ILE A 126 -9.09 0.62 15.31
C ILE A 126 -8.39 0.32 16.65
N PRO A 127 -9.13 0.31 17.78
CA PRO A 127 -8.57 0.01 19.07
C PRO A 127 -8.17 -1.46 19.16
N SER A 128 -7.02 -1.76 19.78
CA SER A 128 -6.65 -3.13 20.12
C SER A 128 -7.38 -3.54 21.40
N LEU A 129 -8.19 -4.59 21.30
CA LEU A 129 -8.88 -5.23 22.41
C LEU A 129 -8.15 -6.52 22.81
N ASP A 130 -7.97 -6.72 24.11
CA ASP A 130 -7.50 -7.96 24.71
C ASP A 130 -8.70 -8.83 25.11
N TYR A 131 -8.93 -9.92 24.37
CA TYR A 131 -10.03 -10.85 24.59
C TYR A 131 -9.91 -11.69 25.86
N THR A 132 -8.76 -11.65 26.55
CA THR A 132 -8.56 -12.37 27.82
C THR A 132 -9.01 -11.55 29.03
N THR A 133 -9.24 -10.25 28.84
CA THR A 133 -9.65 -9.34 29.91
C THR A 133 -11.17 -9.21 30.00
N HIS A 134 -11.68 -9.01 31.22
CA HIS A 134 -13.10 -8.73 31.42
C HIS A 134 -13.48 -7.40 30.76
N CYS A 135 -14.42 -7.45 29.80
CA CYS A 135 -14.90 -6.30 29.08
C CYS A 135 -16.28 -5.87 29.59
N ILE A 136 -16.43 -4.59 29.95
CA ILE A 136 -17.71 -3.99 30.33
C ILE A 136 -18.11 -3.00 29.25
N VAL A 137 -19.31 -3.14 28.70
CA VAL A 137 -19.87 -2.23 27.69
C VAL A 137 -20.88 -1.29 28.34
N VAL A 138 -20.69 0.02 28.19
CA VAL A 138 -21.61 1.06 28.69
C VAL A 138 -22.37 1.68 27.51
N ALA A 139 -23.67 1.39 27.40
CA ALA A 139 -24.54 1.87 26.33
C ALA A 139 -25.66 2.80 26.87
N GLY A 140 -26.30 3.57 25.98
CA GLY A 140 -27.42 4.48 26.31
C GLY A 140 -27.47 5.74 25.43
N TYR A 141 -28.56 6.50 25.51
CA TYR A 141 -28.81 7.68 24.66
C TYR A 141 -27.69 8.72 24.68
N PRO A 142 -27.50 9.54 23.62
CA PRO A 142 -26.56 10.66 23.64
C PRO A 142 -26.74 11.52 24.90
N ASN A 143 -25.63 12.05 25.44
CA ASN A 143 -25.61 12.96 26.60
C ASN A 143 -26.13 12.44 27.96
N VAL A 144 -26.49 11.15 28.11
CA VAL A 144 -26.91 10.59 29.43
C VAL A 144 -25.77 10.32 30.44
N GLY A 145 -24.59 10.94 30.27
CA GLY A 145 -23.49 10.83 31.24
C GLY A 145 -22.60 9.58 31.14
N LYS A 146 -22.78 8.72 30.14
CA LYS A 146 -21.96 7.51 29.92
C LYS A 146 -20.44 7.76 29.99
N SER A 147 -19.97 8.80 29.30
CA SER A 147 -18.54 9.16 29.29
C SER A 147 -18.05 9.60 30.67
N SER A 148 -18.89 10.25 31.48
CA SER A 148 -18.57 10.64 32.86
C SER A 148 -18.43 9.42 33.76
N ILE A 149 -19.31 8.42 33.62
CA ILE A 149 -19.23 7.15 34.35
C ILE A 149 -17.90 6.44 34.05
N VAL A 150 -17.59 6.25 32.75
CA VAL A 150 -16.34 5.60 32.33
C VAL A 150 -15.11 6.36 32.85
N LYS A 151 -15.13 7.70 32.80
CA LYS A 151 -14.03 8.53 33.30
C LYS A 151 -13.82 8.41 34.82
N ASN A 152 -14.89 8.32 35.59
CA ASN A 152 -14.81 8.23 37.05
C ASN A 152 -14.38 6.85 37.55
N ILE A 153 -14.75 5.78 36.83
CA ILE A 153 -14.43 4.40 37.21
C ILE A 153 -13.06 3.96 36.67
N SER A 154 -12.62 4.51 35.54
CA SER A 154 -11.28 4.21 35.00
C SER A 154 -10.17 4.86 35.83
N THR A 155 -9.06 4.15 36.00
CA THR A 155 -7.86 4.60 36.72
C THR A 155 -7.11 5.69 35.93
N ASN A 156 -7.70 6.89 35.82
CA ASN A 156 -7.12 8.17 35.41
C ASN A 156 -6.19 8.22 34.16
N LYS A 157 -6.11 7.16 33.34
CA LYS A 157 -5.51 7.21 32.01
C LYS A 157 -6.43 8.04 31.14
N LYS A 158 -5.97 9.21 30.69
CA LYS A 158 -6.69 10.09 29.76
C LYS A 158 -7.24 9.28 28.58
N LEU A 159 -8.54 8.97 28.60
CA LEU A 159 -9.26 8.46 27.46
C LEU A 159 -9.35 9.61 26.43
N LYS A 160 -8.55 9.53 25.37
CA LYS A 160 -8.64 10.48 24.25
C LYS A 160 -9.86 10.11 23.41
N PHE A 161 -11.01 10.68 23.74
CA PHE A 161 -12.16 10.66 22.85
C PHE A 161 -11.89 11.64 21.69
N LYS A 162 -11.60 11.11 20.49
CA LYS A 162 -11.74 11.90 19.26
C LYS A 162 -13.23 11.99 18.98
N ASN A 163 -13.84 13.14 19.24
CA ASN A 163 -15.22 13.40 18.84
C ASN A 163 -15.28 13.50 17.31
N THR A 164 -15.87 12.51 16.65
CA THR A 164 -16.10 12.53 15.19
C THR A 164 -17.54 12.96 14.85
N HIS A 165 -18.09 13.96 15.54
CA HIS A 165 -19.38 14.55 15.17
C HIS A 165 -19.42 16.06 15.43
N SER A 166 -19.01 16.82 14.41
CA SER A 166 -19.43 18.20 14.09
C SER A 166 -18.66 18.63 12.83
N GLN A 167 -19.19 19.03 11.68
CA GLN A 167 -20.53 19.29 11.17
C GLN A 167 -20.38 19.25 9.63
N GLN A 168 -21.17 18.44 8.93
CA GLN A 168 -21.70 18.86 7.63
C GLN A 168 -22.91 19.73 7.94
N LYS A 169 -22.80 21.03 7.67
CA LYS A 169 -23.86 21.96 7.28
C LYS A 169 -23.26 23.36 7.25
N ASN A 170 -23.04 23.88 6.06
CA ASN A 170 -23.36 25.25 5.69
C ASN A 170 -23.51 25.29 4.17
N TYR A 171 -24.77 25.24 3.75
CA TYR A 171 -25.23 25.86 2.52
C TYR A 171 -25.16 27.38 2.73
N HIS A 172 -24.44 28.07 1.86
CA HIS A 172 -24.82 29.34 1.26
C HIS A 172 -24.09 29.46 -0.07
#